data_AF-A0A7J6WA21-F1
#
_entry.id   AF-A0A7J6WA21-F1
#
_cell.length_a   1.000
_cell.length_b   1.000
_cell.length_c   1.000
_cell.angle_alpha   90.00
_cell.angle_beta   90.00
_cell.angle_gamma   90.00
#
_symmetry.space_group_name_H-M   'P 1'
#
loop_
_entity.id
_entity.type
_entity.pdbx_description
1 polymer ?
#
loop_
_entity_poly.entity_id
_entity_poly.type
_entity_poly.pdbx_seq_one_letter_code
_entity_poly.pdbx_strand_id
1 'polypeptide(L)'
;MWLQLGAMNTVIIQSTEAAKEMFKKHDLTYSGRTITEAMRACSFNQGAMSVAQYGPYWRAMKRLWITELATNKQVHETAEGETALTK
;
A
#
# COMPACT_ATOMS: atom_id res chain seq x y z
N MET A 1 20.18 -5.79 8.98
CA MET A 1 20.05 -6.01 10.45
C MET A 1 18.86 -6.92 10.71
N TRP A 2 18.96 -7.87 11.66
CA TRP A 2 17.88 -8.79 12.03
C TRP A 2 17.42 -8.49 13.46
N LEU A 3 16.13 -8.28 13.66
CA LEU A 3 15.52 -8.05 14.96
C LEU A 3 14.38 -9.05 15.20
N GLN A 4 14.24 -9.48 16.45
CA GLN A 4 13.12 -10.28 16.89
C GLN A 4 12.22 -9.43 17.80
N LEU A 5 11.04 -9.07 17.31
CA LEU A 5 10.03 -8.30 18.05
C LEU A 5 9.04 -9.29 18.68
N GLY A 6 9.39 -9.79 19.86
CA GLY A 6 8.63 -10.86 20.52
C GLY A 6 8.69 -12.15 19.70
N ALA A 7 7.55 -12.56 19.12
CA ALA A 7 7.48 -13.73 18.24
C ALA A 7 7.70 -13.39 16.74
N MET A 8 7.85 -12.11 16.40
CA MET A 8 7.94 -11.65 15.01
C MET A 8 9.39 -11.41 14.58
N ASN A 9 9.84 -12.14 13.58
CA ASN A 9 11.15 -11.93 12.95
C ASN A 9 11.08 -10.77 11.95
N THR A 10 11.97 -9.79 12.10
CA THR A 10 11.98 -8.55 11.32
C THR A 10 13.36 -8.28 10.73
N VAL A 11 13.43 -8.14 9.42
CA VAL A 11 14.64 -7.70 8.72
C VAL A 11 14.55 -6.20 8.46
N ILE A 12 15.57 -5.46 8.90
CA ILE A 12 15.69 -4.03 8.62
C ILE A 12 16.62 -3.83 7.43
N ILE A 13 16.10 -3.12 6.44
CA ILE A 13 16.80 -2.70 5.23
C ILE A 13 17.26 -1.26 5.42
N GLN A 14 18.58 -1.04 5.35
CA GLN A 14 19.22 0.27 5.60
C GLN A 14 20.06 0.76 4.42
N SER A 15 19.95 0.13 3.25
CA SER A 15 20.68 0.49 2.04
C SER A 15 19.75 0.62 0.85
N THR A 16 20.02 1.59 -0.02
CA THR A 16 19.28 1.83 -1.26
C THR A 16 19.34 0.66 -2.22
N GLU A 17 20.46 -0.05 -2.26
CA GLU A 17 20.71 -1.19 -3.15
C GLU A 17 19.80 -2.36 -2.75
N ALA A 18 19.79 -2.73 -1.47
CA ALA A 18 18.92 -3.77 -0.95
C ALA A 18 17.42 -3.41 -1.06
N ALA A 19 17.05 -2.15 -0.83
CA ALA A 19 15.66 -1.69 -1.03
C ALA A 19 15.24 -1.81 -2.50
N LYS A 20 16.12 -1.44 -3.44
CA LYS A 20 15.89 -1.59 -4.87
C LYS A 20 15.76 -3.06 -5.27
N GLU A 21 16.60 -3.94 -4.73
CA GLU A 21 16.51 -5.37 -4.98
C GLU A 21 15.18 -5.95 -4.46
N MET A 22 14.78 -5.61 -3.24
CA MET A 22 13.52 -6.05 -2.66
C MET A 22 12.31 -5.54 -3.44
N PHE A 23 12.23 -4.24 -3.72
CA PHE A 23 11.02 -3.60 -4.28
C PHE A 23 10.97 -3.54 -5.81
N LYS A 24 12.05 -3.84 -6.53
CA LYS A 24 12.03 -3.89 -8.02
C LYS A 24 12.19 -5.30 -8.56
N LYS A 25 13.08 -6.10 -7.98
CA LYS A 25 13.43 -7.43 -8.52
C LYS A 25 12.59 -8.54 -7.88
N HIS A 26 12.20 -8.36 -6.62
CA HIS A 26 11.44 -9.34 -5.83
C HIS A 26 10.14 -8.74 -5.26
N ASP A 27 9.58 -7.76 -5.96
CA ASP A 27 8.43 -6.97 -5.51
C ASP A 27 7.21 -7.83 -5.17
N LEU A 28 6.93 -8.84 -5.98
CA LEU A 28 5.81 -9.76 -5.77
C LEU A 28 6.02 -10.65 -4.53
N THR A 29 7.22 -11.18 -4.33
CA THR A 29 7.54 -12.03 -3.17
C THR A 29 7.38 -11.27 -1.86
N TYR A 30 7.73 -9.98 -1.87
CA TYR A 30 7.65 -9.10 -0.69
C TYR A 30 6.41 -8.21 -0.66
N SER A 31 5.41 -8.49 -1.50
CA SER A 31 4.16 -7.72 -1.56
C SER A 31 3.19 -8.06 -0.42
N GLY A 32 3.45 -9.15 0.32
CA GLY A 32 2.68 -9.55 1.49
C GLY A 32 2.85 -8.56 2.65
N ARG A 33 1.80 -8.40 3.46
CA ARG A 33 1.81 -7.49 4.62
C ARG A 33 1.76 -8.27 5.92
N THR A 34 2.47 -7.81 6.94
CA THR A 34 2.30 -8.33 8.29
C THR A 34 0.99 -7.82 8.86
N ILE A 35 0.01 -8.71 9.07
CA ILE A 35 -1.30 -8.34 9.61
C ILE A 35 -1.25 -8.42 11.14
N THR A 36 -1.37 -7.27 11.79
CA THR A 36 -1.51 -7.18 13.25
C THR A 36 -2.97 -7.42 13.68
N GLU A 37 -3.21 -7.72 14.95
CA GLU A 37 -4.57 -7.92 15.47
C GLU A 37 -5.45 -6.67 15.31
N ALA A 38 -4.87 -5.48 15.46
CA ALA A 38 -5.59 -4.23 15.21
C ALA A 38 -6.10 -4.13 13.76
N MET A 39 -5.32 -4.63 12.80
CA MET A 39 -5.72 -4.65 11.38
C MET A 39 -6.77 -5.74 11.08
N ARG A 40 -6.95 -6.73 11.96
CA ARG A 40 -7.99 -7.77 11.83
C ARG A 40 -9.33 -7.34 12.40
N ALA A 41 -9.35 -6.32 13.26
CA ALA A 41 -10.59 -5.78 13.83
C ALA A 41 -11.60 -5.48 12.72
N CYS A 42 -12.86 -5.89 12.92
CA CYS A 42 -13.95 -5.73 11.95
C CYS A 42 -13.63 -6.26 10.54
N SER A 43 -12.75 -7.26 10.42
CA SER A 43 -12.28 -7.80 9.14
C SER A 43 -11.63 -6.73 8.23
N PHE A 44 -11.04 -5.70 8.82
CA PHE A 44 -10.49 -4.56 8.08
C PHE A 44 -9.39 -4.97 7.10
N ASN A 45 -8.56 -5.95 7.44
CA ASN A 45 -7.55 -6.52 6.54
C ASN A 45 -8.13 -7.17 5.27
N GLN A 46 -9.41 -7.54 5.27
CA GLN A 46 -10.09 -8.12 4.10
C GLN A 46 -10.79 -7.07 3.25
N GLY A 47 -11.29 -5.99 3.87
CA GLY A 47 -12.03 -4.92 3.19
C GLY A 47 -11.20 -3.70 2.79
N ALA A 48 -10.04 -3.48 3.41
CA ALA A 48 -9.22 -2.30 3.15
C ALA A 48 -8.03 -2.62 2.24
N MET A 49 -8.00 -1.98 1.06
CA MET A 49 -6.94 -2.14 0.06
C MET A 49 -5.52 -1.82 0.60
N SER A 50 -5.43 -0.88 1.55
CA SER A 50 -4.16 -0.43 2.15
C SER A 50 -3.47 -1.52 2.97
N VAL A 51 -4.21 -2.50 3.47
CA VAL A 51 -3.71 -3.55 4.37
C VAL A 51 -4.00 -4.97 3.89
N ALA A 52 -4.80 -5.11 2.82
CA ALA A 52 -5.08 -6.39 2.19
C ALA A 52 -3.81 -7.09 1.68
N GLN A 53 -3.81 -8.42 1.73
CA GLN A 53 -2.75 -9.22 1.10
C GLN A 53 -2.79 -9.08 -0.41
N TYR A 54 -1.62 -9.21 -1.04
CA TYR A 54 -1.55 -9.22 -2.48
C TYR A 54 -2.34 -10.41 -3.04
N GLY A 55 -3.22 -10.13 -3.99
CA GLY A 55 -4.10 -11.13 -4.57
C GLY A 55 -5.10 -10.53 -5.56
N PRO A 56 -6.03 -11.34 -6.10
CA PRO A 56 -7.04 -10.86 -7.04
C PRO A 56 -7.84 -9.66 -6.53
N TYR A 57 -8.28 -9.70 -5.28
CA TYR A 57 -9.01 -8.61 -4.63
C TYR A 57 -8.22 -7.29 -4.63
N TRP A 58 -6.99 -7.33 -4.09
CA TRP A 58 -6.14 -6.14 -4.04
C TRP A 58 -5.86 -5.58 -5.44
N ARG A 59 -5.61 -6.44 -6.44
CA ARG A 59 -5.38 -6.01 -7.83
C ARG A 59 -6.61 -5.33 -8.45
N ALA A 60 -7.81 -5.87 -8.20
CA ALA A 60 -9.06 -5.28 -8.69
C ALA A 60 -9.31 -3.92 -8.03
N MET A 61 -9.21 -3.83 -6.71
CA MET A 61 -9.37 -2.57 -5.97
C MET A 61 -8.36 -1.51 -6.38
N LYS A 62 -7.09 -1.89 -6.57
CA LYS A 62 -6.04 -0.96 -7.03
C LYS A 62 -6.35 -0.42 -8.42
N ARG A 63 -6.85 -1.26 -9.33
CA ARG A 63 -7.22 -0.82 -10.68
C ARG A 63 -8.35 0.21 -10.61
N LEU A 64 -9.42 -0.09 -9.88
CA LEU A 64 -10.54 0.84 -9.68
C LEU A 64 -10.07 2.17 -9.07
N TRP A 65 -9.26 2.12 -8.01
CA TRP A 65 -8.74 3.33 -7.38
C TRP A 65 -7.89 4.19 -8.34
N ILE A 66 -7.04 3.54 -9.15
CA ILE A 66 -6.20 4.26 -10.11
C ILE A 66 -7.05 4.89 -11.22
N THR A 67 -8.04 4.17 -11.77
CA THR A 67 -8.84 4.67 -12.89
C THR A 67 -9.79 5.78 -12.49
N GLU A 68 -10.40 5.67 -11.31
CA GLU A 68 -11.43 6.61 -10.88
C GLU A 68 -10.86 7.81 -10.12
N LEU A 69 -9.80 7.63 -9.33
CA LEU A 69 -9.36 8.64 -8.36
C LEU A 69 -7.94 9.15 -8.57
N ALA A 70 -7.03 8.30 -9.03
CA ALA A 70 -5.61 8.66 -9.14
C ALA A 70 -5.16 8.98 -10.57
N THR A 71 -6.09 9.28 -11.49
CA THR A 71 -5.72 9.76 -12.83
C THR A 71 -5.31 11.22 -12.76
N ASN A 72 -4.34 11.62 -13.60
CA ASN A 72 -3.91 13.02 -13.67
C ASN A 72 -5.09 13.96 -13.92
N LYS A 73 -6.02 13.56 -14.79
CA LYS A 73 -7.25 14.30 -15.05
C LYS A 73 -8.04 14.58 -13.76
N GLN A 74 -8.35 13.54 -12.99
CA GLN A 74 -9.12 13.67 -11.75
C GLN A 74 -8.37 14.51 -10.70
N VAL A 75 -7.06 14.33 -10.60
CA VAL A 75 -6.21 15.10 -9.66
C VAL A 75 -6.19 16.58 -10.02
N HIS A 76 -6.05 16.92 -11.31
CA HIS A 76 -6.10 18.31 -11.77
C HIS A 76 -7.49 18.92 -11.57
N GLU A 77 -8.56 18.22 -11.91
CA GLU A 77 -9.94 18.68 -11.71
C GLU A 77 -10.26 18.93 -10.23
N THR A 78 -9.77 18.06 -9.32
CA THR A 78 -9.96 18.24 -7.87
C THR A 78 -9.17 19.45 -7.35
N ALA A 79 -7.93 19.64 -7.81
CA ALA A 79 -7.10 20.78 -7.41
C ALA A 79 -7.66 22.13 -7.91
N GLU A 80 -8.24 22.15 -9.11
CA GLU A 80 -8.87 23.34 -9.69
C GLU A 80 -10.24 23.63 -9.05
N GLY A 81 -11.00 22.58 -8.69
CA GLY A 81 -12.26 22.70 -7.97
C GLY A 81 -12.12 23.33 -6.57
N GLU A 82 -11.02 23.03 -5.86
CA GLU A 82 -10.71 23.69 -4.57
C GLU A 82 -10.37 25.17 -4.75
N THR A 83 -9.71 25.56 -5.84
CA THR A 83 -9.37 26.97 -6.10
C THR A 83 -10.59 27.82 -6.45
N ALA A 84 -11.64 27.21 -7.00
CA ALA A 84 -12.91 27.86 -7.32
C ALA A 84 -13.79 28.13 -6.07
N LEU A 85 -13.60 27.38 -4.97
CA LEU A 85 -14.34 27.56 -3.71
C LEU A 85 -13.69 28.61 -2.77
N THR A 86 -12.46 29.03 -3.07
CA THR A 86 -11.71 30.07 -2.33
C THR A 86 -11.81 31.47 -2.95
N LYS A 87 -12.63 31.67 -3.99
CA LYS A 87 -12.96 32.98 -4.57
C LYS A 87 -14.44 33.27 -4.40
#